data_AF-A0A7C5IBP7-F1
#
_entry.id   AF-A0A7C5IBP7-F1
#
_cell.length_a   1.000
_cell.length_b   1.000
_cell.length_c   1.000
_cell.angle_alpha   90.00
_cell.angle_beta   90.00
_cell.angle_gamma   90.00
#
_symmetry.space_group_name_H-M   'P 1'
#
loop_
_entity.id
_entity.type
_entity.pdbx_description
1 polymer ?
#
loop_
_entity_poly.entity_id
_entity_poly.type
_entity_poly.pdbx_seq_one_letter_code
_entity_poly.pdbx_strand_id
1 'polypeptide(L)' 'MPGQLVLASASPRRKELLEKVGFSVKAMSVPIEESPRPEEG' A
#
# COMPACT_ATOMS: atom_id res chain seq x y z
N MET A 1 10.92 14.92 12.27
CA MET A 1 9.74 15.35 11.49
C MET A 1 8.76 14.17 11.47
N PRO A 2 7.47 14.36 11.71
CA PRO A 2 6.49 13.29 11.51
C PRO A 2 6.52 12.85 10.04
N GLY A 3 6.64 11.54 9.78
CA GLY A 3 6.66 10.98 8.43
C GLY A 3 5.24 10.83 7.86
N GLN A 4 5.08 11.03 6.56
CA GLN A 4 3.82 10.76 5.86
C GLN A 4 3.73 9.29 5.48
N LEU A 5 2.62 8.63 5.83
CA LEU A 5 2.34 7.26 5.41
C LEU A 5 1.79 7.25 3.97
N VAL A 6 2.41 6.45 3.10
CA VAL A 6 2.03 6.29 1.69
C VAL A 6 1.49 4.87 1.47
N LEU A 7 0.32 4.76 0.84
CA LEU A 7 -0.24 3.49 0.40
C LEU A 7 0.16 3.24 -1.07
N ALA A 8 1.20 2.43 -1.28
CA ALA A 8 1.69 2.02 -2.60
C ALA A 8 0.81 0.93 -3.24
N SER A 9 -0.49 1.21 -3.37
CA SER A 9 -1.47 0.25 -3.90
C SER A 9 -2.61 0.99 -4.58
N ALA A 10 -3.01 0.51 -5.76
CA ALA A 10 -4.19 0.99 -6.47
C ALA A 10 -5.53 0.48 -5.88
N SER A 11 -5.50 -0.47 -4.93
CA SER A 11 -6.71 -1.09 -4.38
C SER A 11 -7.53 -0.13 -3.50
N PRO A 12 -8.79 0.19 -3.86
CA PRO A 12 -9.68 1.01 -3.03
C PRO A 12 -9.95 0.37 -1.66
N ARG A 13 -10.11 -0.97 -1.63
CA ARG A 13 -10.36 -1.74 -0.40
C ARG A 13 -9.25 -1.59 0.63
N ARG A 14 -7.98 -1.59 0.21
CA ARG A 14 -6.84 -1.42 1.13
C ARG A 14 -6.80 -0.01 1.73
N LYS A 15 -7.18 1.00 0.95
CA LYS A 15 -7.29 2.38 1.43
C LYS A 15 -8.37 2.50 2.51
N GLU A 16 -9.57 2.00 2.23
CA GLU A 16 -10.69 2.04 3.18
C GLU A 16 -10.37 1.34 4.51
N LEU A 17 -9.66 0.20 4.46
CA LEU A 17 -9.25 -0.51 5.67
C LEU A 17 -8.29 0.32 6.53
N LEU A 18 -7.31 0.99 5.92
CA LEU A 18 -6.35 1.85 6.63
C LEU A 18 -7.03 3.07 7.27
N GLU A 19 -7.98 3.67 6.55
CA GLU A 19 -8.78 4.79 7.08
C GLU A 19 -9.64 4.35 8.27
N LYS A 20 -10.25 3.15 8.22
CA LYS A 20 -11.06 2.60 9.32
C LYS A 20 -10.28 2.36 10.61
N VAL A 21 -9.00 2.04 10.52
CA VAL A 21 -8.13 1.84 11.69
C VAL A 21 -7.41 3.14 12.12
N GLY A 22 -7.76 4.28 11.52
CA GLY A 22 -7.31 5.61 11.95
C GLY A 22 -6.05 6.14 11.27
N PHE A 23 -5.55 5.50 10.21
CA PHE A 23 -4.42 6.04 9.45
C PHE A 23 -4.87 7.07 8.42
N SER A 24 -4.16 8.20 8.38
CA SER A 24 -4.19 9.12 7.24
C SER A 24 -3.11 8.70 6.25
N VAL A 25 -3.53 8.31 5.03
CA VAL A 25 -2.61 7.77 4.01
C VAL A 25 -2.76 8.50 2.68
N LYS A 26 -1.63 8.73 2.01
CA LYS A 26 -1.60 9.17 0.61
C LYS A 26 -1.54 7.93 -0.28
N ALA A 27 -2.60 7.66 -1.02
CA ALA A 27 -2.57 6.60 -2.03
C ALA A 27 -1.66 7.00 -3.20
N MET A 28 -0.80 6.08 -3.60
CA MET A 28 0.09 6.22 -4.76
C MET A 28 0.05 4.91 -5.52
N SER A 29 -0.55 4.93 -6.72
CA SER A 29 -0.51 3.78 -7.60
C SER A 29 0.91 3.65 -8.16
N VAL A 30 1.48 2.44 -8.08
CA VAL A 30 2.78 2.12 -8.68
C VAL A 30 2.57 0.87 -9.54
N PRO A 31 2.97 0.90 -10.81
CA PRO A 31 3.03 -0.31 -11.63
C PRO A 31 4.21 -1.15 -11.14
N ILE A 32 3.93 -2.12 -10.27
CA ILE A 32 4.93 -3.09 -9.79
C ILE A 32 4.57 -4.43 -10.43
N GLU A 33 5.48 -4.94 -11.25
CA GLU A 33 5.43 -6.32 -11.70
C GLU A 33 6.18 -7.18 -10.68
N GLU A 34 5.44 -7.81 -9.78
CA GLU A 34 5.99 -8.79 -8.85
C GLU A 34 6.21 -10.11 -9.59
N SER A 35 7.45 -10.55 -9.69
CA SER A 35 7.81 -11.91 -10.07
C SER A 35 8.20 -12.65 -8.78
N PRO A 36 7.56 -13.78 -8.45
CA PRO A 36 7.94 -14.56 -7.28
C PRO A 36 9.41 -14.95 -7.36
N ARG A 37 10.12 -14.89 -6.24
CA ARG A 37 11.49 -15.39 -6.20
C ARG A 37 11.49 -16.92 -6.12
N PRO A 38 12.53 -17.59 -6.64
CA PRO A 38 12.62 -19.05 -6.61
C PRO A 38 12.45 -19.68 -5.22
N GLU A 39 12.84 -18.95 -4.16
CA GLU A 39 12.74 -19.36 -2.77
C GLU A 39 11.37 -19.15 -2.09
N GLU A 40 10.38 -18.60 -2.80
CA GLU A 40 9.04 -18.28 -2.26
C GLU A 40 8.02 -19.43 -2.41
N GLY A 41 8.45 -20.62 -2.89
CA GLY A 41 7.61 -21.79 -3.20
C GLY A 41 7.66 -22.95 -2.20
#